data_AF-A0A349M7J9-F1
#
_entry.id   AF-A0A349M7J9-F1
#
_cell.length_a   1.000
_cell.length_b   1.000
_cell.length_c   1.000
_cell.angle_alpha   90.00
_cell.angle_beta   90.00
_cell.angle_gamma   90.00
#
_symmetry.space_group_name_H-M   'P 1'
#
loop_
_entity.id
_entity.type
_entity.pdbx_description
1 polymer ?
#
loop_
_entity_poly.entity_id
_entity_poly.type
_entity_poly.pdbx_seq_one_letter_code
_entity_poly.pdbx_strand_id
1 'polypeptide(L)' 'AQQWQWTFNYPQYGATSQGAQVIDLPVNRPVEFYVTSKDVLHGFSIRALGVRVDANPGQVTTTPIVT' A
#
# COMPACT_ATOMS: atom_id res chain seq x y z
N ALA A 1 -5.15 5.45 1.50
CA ALA A 1 -5.01 5.82 2.92
C ALA A 1 -6.15 6.74 3.34
N GLN A 2 -6.50 6.73 4.61
CA GLN A 2 -7.36 7.71 5.27
C GLN A 2 -6.88 7.84 6.73
N GLN A 3 -7.33 8.87 7.46
CA GLN A 3 -6.94 9.07 8.85
C GLN A 3 -7.09 7.77 9.67
N TRP A 4 -5.96 7.37 10.26
CA TRP A 4 -5.80 6.21 11.15
C TRP A 4 -6.04 4.83 10.52
N GLN A 5 -6.24 4.74 9.20
CA GLN A 5 -6.61 3.48 8.57
C GLN A 5 -5.99 3.27 7.20
N TRP A 6 -5.46 2.06 7.01
CA TRP A 6 -5.04 1.56 5.70
C TRP A 6 -6.11 0.64 5.11
N THR A 7 -6.13 0.61 3.79
CA THR A 7 -6.98 -0.30 3.01
C THR A 7 -6.13 -0.81 1.86
N PHE A 8 -6.06 -2.12 1.71
CA PHE A 8 -5.27 -2.79 0.69
C PHE A 8 -6.20 -3.43 -0.32
N ASN A 9 -6.01 -3.14 -1.60
CA ASN A 9 -6.77 -3.73 -2.70
C ASN A 9 -5.83 -4.64 -3.49
N TYR A 10 -6.26 -5.87 -3.73
CA TYR A 10 -5.54 -6.88 -4.49
C TYR A 10 -6.34 -7.20 -5.76
N PRO A 11 -6.22 -6.37 -6.82
CA PRO A 11 -7.06 -6.49 -8.01
C PRO A 11 -6.88 -7.84 -8.72
N GLN A 12 -5.68 -8.41 -8.69
CA GLN A 12 -5.38 -9.72 -9.27
C GLN A 12 -6.15 -10.87 -8.61
N TYR A 13 -6.54 -10.71 -7.34
CA TYR A 13 -7.27 -11.71 -6.57
C TYR A 13 -8.74 -11.32 -6.34
N GLY A 14 -9.20 -10.18 -6.88
CA GLY A 14 -10.55 -9.66 -6.63
C GLY A 14 -10.84 -9.40 -5.14
N ALA A 15 -9.81 -9.17 -4.33
CA ALA A 15 -9.91 -9.10 -2.87
C ALA A 15 -9.56 -7.71 -2.35
N THR A 16 -10.24 -7.28 -1.29
CA THR A 16 -9.97 -6.02 -0.59
C THR A 16 -9.92 -6.27 0.91
N SER A 17 -8.88 -5.76 1.56
CA SER A 17 -8.73 -5.76 3.01
C SER A 17 -8.96 -4.34 3.54
N GLN A 18 -10.15 -4.08 4.08
CA GLN A 18 -10.54 -2.78 4.65
C GLN A 18 -10.34 -2.75 6.16
N GLY A 19 -9.67 -1.72 6.68
CA GLY A 19 -9.38 -1.65 8.12
C GLY A 19 -8.31 -2.63 8.57
N ALA A 20 -7.67 -3.29 7.62
CA ALA A 20 -6.57 -4.18 7.89
C ALA A 20 -5.34 -3.38 8.32
N GLN A 21 -4.85 -3.70 9.51
CA GLN A 21 -3.46 -3.44 9.88
C GLN A 21 -2.51 -4.50 9.30
N VAL A 22 -3.04 -5.45 8.52
CA VAL A 22 -2.32 -6.59 7.95
C VAL A 22 -2.35 -6.51 6.42
N ILE A 23 -1.19 -6.72 5.81
CA ILE A 23 -1.03 -6.87 4.36
C ILE A 23 -0.45 -8.26 4.09
N ASP A 24 -1.08 -9.00 3.17
CA ASP A 24 -0.65 -10.34 2.78
C ASP A 24 -0.03 -10.25 1.40
N LEU A 25 1.22 -10.71 1.29
CA LEU A 25 1.98 -10.64 0.05
C LEU A 25 2.47 -12.04 -0.34
N PRO A 26 2.53 -12.36 -1.65
CA PRO A 26 3.18 -13.58 -2.11
C PRO A 26 4.66 -13.56 -1.73
N VAL A 27 5.30 -14.72 -1.51
CA VAL A 27 6.73 -14.82 -1.18
C VAL A 27 7.56 -15.02 -2.46
N ASN A 28 8.75 -14.41 -2.54
CA ASN A 28 9.67 -14.52 -3.68
C ASN A 28 9.04 -14.08 -5.01
N ARG A 29 8.31 -12.97 -4.98
CA ARG A 29 7.62 -12.42 -6.15
C ARG A 29 7.76 -10.90 -6.22
N PRO A 30 7.90 -10.30 -7.42
CA PRO A 30 7.77 -8.87 -7.58
C PRO A 30 6.37 -8.42 -7.16
N VAL A 31 6.30 -7.36 -6.37
CA VAL A 31 5.06 -6.67 -5.98
C VAL A 31 5.24 -5.19 -6.26
N GLU A 32 4.22 -4.57 -6.84
CA GLU A 32 4.19 -3.12 -7.03
C GLU A 32 3.05 -2.52 -6.21
N PHE A 33 3.40 -1.60 -5.31
CA PHE A 33 2.41 -0.84 -4.57
C PHE A 33 1.98 0.39 -5.34
N TYR A 34 0.67 0.59 -5.44
CA TYR A 34 0.05 1.81 -5.92
C TYR A 34 -0.54 2.54 -4.72
N VAL A 35 0.09 3.64 -4.32
CA VAL A 35 -0.19 4.32 -3.06
C VAL A 35 -0.87 5.66 -3.33
N THR A 36 -1.99 5.89 -2.65
CA THR A 36 -2.73 7.16 -2.70
C THR A 36 -3.47 7.42 -1.39
N SER A 37 -3.96 8.64 -1.20
CA SER A 37 -4.76 9.05 -0.04
C SER A 37 -6.13 9.58 -0.44
N LYS A 38 -7.12 9.37 0.45
CA LYS A 38 -8.48 9.89 0.30
C LYS A 38 -8.66 11.27 0.94
N ASP A 39 -7.78 11.68 1.84
CA ASP A 39 -7.96 12.87 2.68
C ASP A 39 -6.72 13.78 2.73
N VAL A 40 -5.67 13.41 3.45
CA VAL A 40 -4.46 14.20 3.69
C VAL A 40 -3.22 13.43 3.29
N LEU A 41 -2.05 14.08 3.33
CA LEU A 41 -0.78 13.40 3.11
C LEU A 41 -0.49 12.40 4.23
N HIS A 42 -0.16 11.17 3.87
CA HIS A 42 0.34 10.15 4.81
C HIS A 42 1.67 9.58 4.31
N GLY A 43 2.49 9.05 5.22
CA GLY A 43 3.67 8.27 4.85
C GLY A 43 3.36 6.76 4.86
N PHE A 44 3.52 6.09 3.72
CA PHE A 44 3.47 4.63 3.64
C PHE A 44 4.89 4.07 3.76
N SER A 45 5.15 3.22 4.77
CA SER A 45 6.46 2.63 4.96
C SER A 45 6.38 1.24 5.57
N ILE A 46 7.14 0.30 4.98
CA ILE A 46 7.33 -1.06 5.50
C ILE A 46 8.84 -1.29 5.59
N ARG A 47 9.38 -1.18 6.80
CA ARG A 47 10.83 -1.29 7.05
C ARG A 47 11.44 -2.61 6.57
N ALA A 48 10.76 -3.73 6.83
CA ALA A 48 11.25 -5.06 6.44
C ALA A 48 11.40 -5.23 4.92
N LEU A 49 10.67 -4.42 4.13
CA LEU A 49 10.69 -4.44 2.67
C LEU A 49 11.49 -3.26 2.08
N GLY A 50 12.09 -2.41 2.93
CA GLY A 50 12.82 -1.22 2.48
C GLY A 50 11.94 -0.13 1.84
N VAL A 51 10.63 -0.17 2.05
CA VAL A 51 9.68 0.74 1.39
C VAL A 51 9.47 2.01 2.20
N ARG A 52 9.54 3.16 1.52
CA ARG A 52 9.01 4.44 1.99
C ARG A 52 8.53 5.28 0.81
N VAL A 53 7.27 5.68 0.83
CA VAL A 53 6.65 6.53 -0.19
C VAL A 53 5.52 7.34 0.41
N ASP A 54 5.20 8.48 -0.17
CA ASP A 54 4.08 9.30 0.26
C ASP A 54 2.76 8.83 -0.37
N ALA A 55 1.68 8.89 0.42
CA ALA A 55 0.32 8.71 -0.02
C ALA A 55 -0.32 10.10 -0.20
N ASN A 56 -0.36 10.57 -1.44
CA ASN A 56 -0.80 11.92 -1.76
C ASN A 56 -2.27 11.93 -2.24
N PRO A 57 -3.14 12.81 -1.70
CA PRO A 57 -4.49 12.96 -2.21
C PRO A 57 -4.49 13.37 -3.68
N GLY A 58 -5.28 12.68 -4.51
CA GLY A 58 -5.41 12.97 -5.95
C GLY A 58 -4.21 12.58 -6.80
N GLN A 59 -3.20 11.91 -6.25
CA GLN A 59 -2.04 11.39 -6.98
C GLN A 59 -1.78 9.93 -6.60
N VAL A 60 -1.25 9.14 -7.53
CA VAL A 60 -0.82 7.77 -7.27
C VAL A 60 0.70 7.73 -7.35
N THR A 61 1.34 7.23 -6.31
CA THR A 61 2.79 7.00 -6.29
C THR A 61 3.05 5.50 -6.29
N THR A 62 4.03 5.06 -7.08
CA THR A 62 4.36 3.63 -7.22
C THR A 62 5.69 3.30 -6.53
N THR A 63 5.77 2.12 -5.95
CA THR A 63 7.02 1.59 -5.38
C THR A 63 7.09 0.08 -5.58
N PRO A 64 8.04 -0.42 -6.39
CA PRO A 64 8.25 -1.85 -6.59
C PRO A 64 9.12 -2.44 -5.49
N ILE A 65 8.84 -3.69 -5.13
CA ILE A 65 9.66 -4.51 -4.25
C ILE A 65 9.73 -5.95 -4.75
N VAL A 66 10.62 -6.72 -4.15
CA VAL A 66 10.58 -8.19 -4.19
C VAL A 66 10.43 -8.67 -2.76
N THR A 67 9.42 -9.50 -2.52
CA THR A 67 9.11 -10.11 -1.22
C THR A 67 9.86 -11.40 -0.98
#